data_AF-A0A0C9Z4U8-F1
#
_entry.id   AF-A0A0C9Z4U8-F1
#
_cell.length_a   1.000
_cell.length_b   1.000
_cell.length_c   1.000
_cell.angle_alpha   90.00
_cell.angle_beta   90.00
_cell.angle_gamma   90.00
#
_symmetry.space_group_name_H-M   'P 1'
#
loop_
_entity.id
_entity.type
_entity.pdbx_description
1 polymer ?
#
loop_
_entity_poly.entity_id
_entity_poly.type
_entity_poly.pdbx_seq_one_letter_code
_entity_poly.pdbx_strand_id
1 'polypeptide(L)'
;MPLTNRQQRGRPLHEADQLDYDRVDHDRIQSPSPAPSSEPEDPRPALVPFQTEPDAMGLYRKYPMRPTLAPEANLTLEGVTDAPTLDGERINSGVHPGLPSPEITSDQLFEAFTNPSAGILMAWQYTGTNEKSGAEWDRLVQFLKDPLFRLEDL
;
A
#
# COMPACT_ATOMS: atom_id res chain seq x y z
N MET A 1 43.45 6.63 -33.33
CA MET A 1 42.68 5.71 -34.20
C MET A 1 41.19 5.81 -33.83
N PRO A 2 40.36 6.60 -34.55
CA PRO A 2 38.91 6.52 -34.45
C PRO A 2 38.33 5.61 -35.54
N LEU A 3 37.22 4.93 -35.25
CA LEU A 3 36.41 4.25 -36.28
C LEU A 3 34.95 4.68 -36.15
N THR A 4 34.38 5.12 -37.26
CA THR A 4 32.98 5.53 -37.40
C THR A 4 32.23 4.53 -38.28
N ASN A 5 30.97 4.23 -37.93
CA ASN A 5 30.01 3.50 -38.76
C ASN A 5 28.67 4.24 -38.61
N ARG A 6 28.17 4.99 -39.59
CA ARG A 6 27.73 4.64 -40.96
C ARG A 6 26.36 3.95 -41.03
N GLN A 7 25.33 4.79 -40.93
CA GLN A 7 24.09 4.79 -41.72
C GLN A 7 23.56 3.47 -42.31
N GLN A 8 22.29 3.17 -42.01
CA GLN A 8 21.37 2.60 -42.99
C GLN A 8 20.09 3.45 -43.12
N ARG A 9 19.52 3.44 -44.34
CA ARG A 9 18.40 4.29 -44.77
C ARG A 9 17.05 3.60 -44.55
N GLY A 10 16.06 4.34 -44.05
CA GLY A 10 14.66 4.00 -44.31
C GLY A 10 14.26 4.46 -45.73
N ARG A 11 13.54 3.59 -46.47
CA ARG A 11 12.79 3.98 -47.68
C ARG A 11 11.32 4.21 -47.29
N PRO A 12 10.62 5.20 -47.86
CA PRO A 12 9.16 5.23 -47.88
C PRO A 12 8.63 4.26 -48.95
N LEU A 13 7.50 3.61 -48.68
CA LEU A 13 6.69 2.93 -49.69
C LEU A 13 5.52 3.84 -50.08
N HIS A 14 5.41 4.10 -51.38
CA HIS A 14 4.22 4.63 -52.05
C HIS A 14 3.44 3.44 -52.61
N GLU A 15 2.14 3.39 -52.34
CA GLU A 15 1.18 2.44 -52.91
C GLU A 15 -0.13 3.25 -53.09
N ALA A 16 -0.47 3.67 -54.32
CA ALA A 16 -1.32 2.97 -55.29
C ALA A 16 -2.82 2.98 -54.87
N ASP A 17 -3.82 3.12 -55.73
CA ASP A 17 -3.99 3.66 -57.09
C ASP A 17 -5.51 3.65 -57.39
N GLN A 18 -5.95 4.23 -58.51
CA GLN A 18 -7.37 4.40 -58.89
C GLN A 18 -7.66 3.97 -60.36
N LEU A 19 -8.86 3.54 -60.76
CA LEU A 19 -10.17 3.39 -60.10
C LEU A 19 -11.04 2.41 -60.93
N ASP A 20 -11.87 1.55 -60.32
CA ASP A 20 -12.93 0.80 -61.05
C ASP A 20 -14.07 0.41 -60.08
N TYR A 21 -15.32 0.91 -60.17
CA TYR A 21 -16.37 0.91 -61.22
C TYR A 21 -17.50 -0.12 -60.95
N ASP A 22 -18.70 0.42 -60.72
CA ASP A 22 -20.06 -0.12 -60.89
C ASP A 22 -20.37 -1.61 -60.68
N ARG A 23 -21.35 -1.91 -59.78
CA ARG A 23 -22.61 -2.58 -60.20
C ARG A 23 -23.77 -2.67 -59.20
N VAL A 24 -24.94 -2.28 -59.71
CA VAL A 24 -26.35 -2.72 -59.43
C VAL A 24 -27.00 -2.44 -58.07
N ASP A 25 -28.14 -1.75 -58.18
CA ASP A 25 -29.20 -1.56 -57.18
C ASP A 25 -29.63 -2.84 -56.45
N HIS A 26 -29.87 -2.72 -55.14
CA HIS A 26 -30.94 -3.47 -54.47
C HIS A 26 -31.81 -2.47 -53.70
N ASP A 27 -32.99 -2.22 -54.25
CA ASP A 27 -34.06 -1.41 -53.67
C ASP A 27 -34.55 -2.04 -52.36
N ARG A 28 -33.84 -1.74 -51.25
CA ARG A 28 -34.17 -2.29 -49.94
C ARG A 28 -35.12 -1.35 -49.22
N ILE A 29 -36.41 -1.59 -49.43
CA ILE A 29 -37.51 -0.95 -48.70
C ILE A 29 -37.19 -0.97 -47.19
N GLN A 30 -36.81 0.19 -46.65
CA GLN A 30 -36.67 0.37 -45.21
C GLN A 30 -38.07 0.51 -44.62
N SER A 31 -38.62 -0.59 -44.10
CA SER A 31 -39.67 -0.49 -43.09
C SER A 31 -39.14 0.37 -41.93
N PRO A 32 -39.88 1.37 -41.44
CA PRO A 32 -39.46 2.15 -40.28
C PRO A 32 -39.35 1.19 -39.09
N SER A 33 -38.17 1.14 -38.48
CA SER A 33 -37.99 0.43 -37.20
C SER A 33 -38.98 1.01 -36.20
N PRO A 34 -39.71 0.20 -35.41
CA PRO A 34 -40.43 0.73 -34.27
C PRO A 34 -39.44 1.45 -33.36
N ALA A 35 -39.87 2.58 -32.81
CA ALA A 35 -39.09 3.33 -31.82
C ALA A 35 -38.76 2.42 -30.62
N PRO A 36 -37.62 2.61 -29.94
CA PRO A 36 -37.33 1.88 -28.71
C PRO A 36 -38.48 2.13 -27.72
N SER A 37 -39.20 1.05 -27.38
CA SER A 37 -40.21 1.09 -26.34
C SER A 37 -39.51 1.53 -25.06
N SER A 38 -39.88 2.70 -24.53
CA SER A 38 -39.44 3.14 -23.21
C SER A 38 -40.01 2.18 -22.17
N GLU A 39 -39.22 1.17 -21.79
CA GLU A 39 -39.47 0.38 -20.59
C GLU A 39 -39.61 1.36 -19.41
N PRO A 40 -40.59 1.17 -18.52
CA PRO A 40 -40.65 1.94 -17.29
C PRO A 40 -39.37 1.66 -16.50
N GLU A 41 -38.58 2.68 -16.20
CA GLU A 41 -37.48 2.56 -15.25
C GLU A 41 -38.06 2.24 -13.87
N ASP A 42 -38.08 0.95 -13.55
CA ASP A 42 -38.46 0.45 -12.24
C ASP A 42 -37.48 1.07 -11.22
N PRO A 43 -37.97 1.86 -10.23
CA PRO A 43 -37.09 2.67 -9.40
C PRO A 43 -36.24 1.76 -8.51
N ARG A 44 -35.01 1.49 -8.95
CA ARG A 44 -34.05 0.65 -8.22
C ARG A 44 -33.92 1.20 -6.80
N PRO A 45 -34.21 0.41 -5.75
CA PRO A 45 -34.18 0.91 -4.40
C PRO A 45 -32.76 1.40 -4.07
N ALA A 46 -32.65 2.66 -3.64
CA ALA A 46 -31.38 3.27 -3.30
C ALA A 46 -30.69 2.44 -2.19
N LEU A 47 -29.52 1.88 -2.50
CA LEU A 47 -28.74 1.12 -1.54
C LEU A 47 -28.24 2.05 -0.43
N VAL A 48 -28.88 2.01 0.73
CA VAL A 48 -28.41 2.71 1.94
C VAL A 48 -27.21 1.94 2.49
N PRO A 49 -25.99 2.52 2.53
CA PRO A 49 -24.82 1.81 3.02
C PRO A 49 -24.99 1.42 4.49
N PHE A 50 -24.78 0.14 4.80
CA PHE A 50 -24.80 -0.37 6.15
C PHE A 50 -23.42 -0.15 6.80
N GLN A 51 -23.39 0.49 7.98
CA GLN A 51 -22.19 0.69 8.78
C GLN A 51 -22.28 -0.14 10.07
N THR A 52 -21.17 -0.78 10.46
CA THR A 52 -21.06 -1.46 11.76
C THR A 52 -20.78 -0.47 12.88
N GLU A 53 -21.06 -0.88 14.12
CA GLU A 53 -20.46 -0.21 15.28
C GLU A 53 -18.92 -0.34 15.23
N PRO A 54 -18.17 0.60 15.84
CA PRO A 54 -16.73 0.47 16.04
C PRO A 54 -16.39 -0.67 17.01
N ASP A 55 -15.30 -1.40 16.74
CA ASP A 55 -14.75 -2.38 17.67
C ASP A 55 -13.92 -1.72 18.81
N ALA A 56 -13.28 -2.54 19.64
CA ALA A 56 -12.45 -2.06 20.76
C ALA A 56 -11.21 -1.24 20.32
N MET A 57 -10.84 -1.28 19.04
CA MET A 57 -9.78 -0.46 18.43
C MET A 57 -10.35 0.77 17.68
N GLY A 58 -11.67 0.95 17.70
CA GLY A 58 -12.37 2.03 16.98
C GLY A 58 -12.57 1.76 15.49
N LEU A 59 -12.31 0.54 15.01
CA LEU A 59 -12.47 0.18 13.60
C LEU A 59 -13.92 -0.18 13.29
N TYR A 60 -14.45 0.36 12.19
CA TYR A 60 -15.79 0.05 11.69
C TYR A 60 -15.75 -0.26 10.20
N ARG A 61 -16.74 -1.00 9.70
CA ARG A 61 -16.86 -1.40 8.29
C ARG A 61 -18.11 -0.76 7.66
N LYS A 62 -18.02 -0.43 6.37
CA LYS A 62 -19.12 0.11 5.55
C LYS A 62 -19.36 -0.83 4.37
N TYR A 63 -20.59 -1.31 4.23
CA TYR A 63 -21.01 -2.25 3.20
C TYR A 63 -22.14 -1.66 2.34
N PRO A 64 -22.22 -1.97 1.03
CA PRO A 64 -23.35 -1.56 0.19
C PRO A 64 -24.70 -2.15 0.63
N MET A 65 -24.68 -3.31 1.28
CA MET A 65 -25.83 -4.00 1.86
C MET A 65 -25.42 -4.65 3.18
N ARG A 66 -26.36 -4.86 4.10
CA ARG A 66 -26.08 -5.51 5.38
C ARG A 66 -25.59 -6.96 5.16
N PRO A 67 -24.40 -7.35 5.65
CA PRO A 67 -23.90 -8.70 5.49
C PRO A 67 -24.70 -9.71 6.32
N THR A 68 -24.98 -10.87 5.75
CA THR A 68 -25.69 -11.98 6.42
C THR A 68 -24.76 -12.79 7.34
N LEU A 69 -23.45 -12.76 7.07
CA LEU A 69 -22.41 -13.44 7.83
C LEU A 69 -21.29 -12.45 8.16
N ALA A 70 -20.89 -12.39 9.43
CA ALA A 70 -19.71 -11.67 9.88
C ALA A 70 -18.63 -12.71 10.21
N PRO A 71 -17.64 -12.97 9.33
CA PRO A 71 -16.62 -13.98 9.59
C PRO A 71 -15.80 -13.68 10.84
N GLU A 72 -15.62 -12.40 11.18
CA GLU A 72 -14.96 -11.93 12.40
C GLU A 72 -15.69 -12.30 13.71
N ALA A 73 -16.98 -12.67 13.68
CA ALA A 73 -17.79 -12.83 14.90
C ALA A 73 -17.32 -13.95 15.84
N ASN A 74 -16.60 -14.95 15.32
CA ASN A 74 -16.02 -16.06 16.09
C ASN A 74 -14.49 -16.17 15.89
N LEU A 75 -13.86 -15.14 15.32
CA LEU A 75 -12.46 -15.19 14.91
C LEU A 75 -11.57 -14.72 16.06
N THR A 76 -11.07 -15.66 16.87
CA THR A 76 -10.02 -15.39 17.87
C THR A 76 -8.68 -15.14 17.18
N LEU A 77 -7.76 -14.42 17.83
CA LEU A 77 -6.42 -14.15 17.29
C LEU A 77 -5.68 -15.46 16.94
N GLU A 78 -5.81 -16.45 17.82
CA GLU A 78 -5.34 -17.84 17.66
C GLU A 78 -5.71 -18.45 16.29
N GLY A 79 -6.92 -18.19 15.79
CA GLY A 79 -7.41 -18.72 14.51
C GLY A 79 -6.87 -18.00 13.27
N VAL A 80 -6.10 -16.92 13.45
CA VAL A 80 -5.58 -16.05 12.38
C VAL A 80 -4.04 -16.06 12.34
N THR A 81 -3.37 -16.33 13.47
CA THR A 81 -1.92 -16.18 13.59
C THR A 81 -1.20 -17.52 13.65
N ASP A 82 -0.34 -17.80 12.67
CA ASP A 82 0.61 -18.93 12.66
C ASP A 82 1.76 -18.79 13.70
N ALA A 83 1.63 -17.88 14.67
CA ALA A 83 2.66 -17.51 15.63
C ALA A 83 2.26 -17.94 17.06
N PRO A 84 2.66 -19.15 17.51
CA PRO A 84 2.25 -19.70 18.82
C PRO A 84 2.85 -18.98 20.03
N THR A 85 3.66 -17.93 19.81
CA THR A 85 4.23 -17.07 20.86
C THR A 85 3.34 -15.87 21.21
N LEU A 86 2.21 -15.68 20.53
CA LEU A 86 1.24 -14.63 20.87
C LEU A 86 0.35 -14.97 22.08
N ASP A 87 0.31 -16.22 22.50
CA ASP A 87 -0.43 -16.70 23.69
C ASP A 87 0.21 -16.28 25.03
N GLY A 88 1.15 -15.34 24.99
CA GLY A 88 1.80 -14.78 26.16
C GLY A 88 0.78 -14.09 27.07
N GLU A 89 0.54 -14.73 28.23
CA GLU A 89 0.09 -14.09 29.47
C GLU A 89 0.57 -12.63 29.51
N ARG A 90 -0.35 -11.68 29.76
CA ARG A 90 -0.06 -10.24 29.73
C ARG A 90 1.11 -9.91 30.67
N ILE A 91 2.33 -9.93 30.12
CA ILE A 91 3.48 -9.32 30.75
C ILE A 91 3.10 -7.85 30.86
N ASN A 92 3.02 -7.34 32.08
CA ASN A 92 2.72 -5.94 32.36
C ASN A 92 3.92 -5.04 32.03
N SER A 93 4.52 -5.20 30.85
CA SER A 93 5.25 -4.11 30.24
C SER A 93 4.24 -3.01 29.91
N GLY A 94 4.45 -1.80 30.43
CA GLY A 94 3.62 -0.62 30.13
C GLY A 94 3.74 -0.11 28.69
N VAL A 95 4.17 -0.99 27.77
CA VAL A 95 4.57 -0.72 26.40
C VAL A 95 3.76 -1.65 25.50
N HIS A 96 2.54 -1.23 25.15
CA HIS A 96 1.74 -1.91 24.15
C HIS A 96 2.34 -1.67 22.75
N PRO A 97 2.71 -2.72 21.99
CA PRO A 97 3.22 -2.56 20.65
C PRO A 97 2.22 -1.80 19.76
N GLY A 98 2.67 -0.70 19.16
CA GLY A 98 1.85 0.11 18.24
C GLY A 98 1.00 1.23 18.88
N LEU A 99 0.99 1.37 20.20
CA LEU A 99 0.42 2.54 20.88
C LEU A 99 1.54 3.41 21.48
N PRO A 100 1.52 4.74 21.29
CA PRO A 100 2.45 5.63 21.98
C PRO A 100 2.09 5.65 23.48
N SER A 101 2.82 4.87 24.27
CA SER A 101 2.68 4.90 25.73
C SER A 101 3.14 6.28 26.25
N PRO A 102 2.32 7.00 27.05
CA PRO A 102 2.61 8.37 27.45
C PRO A 102 3.75 8.49 28.49
N GLU A 103 4.24 7.37 29.05
CA GLU A 103 5.24 7.34 30.12
C GLU A 103 6.42 6.39 29.80
N ILE A 104 6.90 6.37 28.55
CA ILE A 104 8.19 5.73 28.26
C ILE A 104 9.31 6.57 28.88
N THR A 105 9.96 6.05 29.93
CA THR A 105 11.12 6.71 30.55
C THR A 105 12.37 6.54 29.67
N SER A 106 13.39 7.39 29.89
CA SER A 106 14.69 7.27 29.21
C SER A 106 15.31 5.88 29.33
N ASP A 107 15.05 5.23 30.46
CA ASP A 107 15.66 3.96 30.83
C ASP A 107 14.95 2.80 30.11
N GLN A 108 13.64 2.94 29.86
CA GLN A 108 12.82 1.99 29.10
C GLN A 108 13.08 2.04 27.59
N LEU A 109 13.54 3.18 27.04
CA LEU A 109 13.88 3.30 25.60
C LEU A 109 14.90 2.25 25.13
N PHE A 110 15.75 1.78 26.04
CA PHE A 110 16.84 0.87 25.73
C PHE A 110 16.62 -0.58 26.21
N GLU A 111 15.50 -0.91 26.86
CA GLU A 111 15.20 -2.27 27.37
C GLU A 111 15.21 -3.35 26.28
N ALA A 112 14.95 -2.98 25.03
CA ALA A 112 15.01 -3.90 23.88
C ALA A 112 16.44 -4.27 23.44
N PHE A 113 17.47 -3.64 24.01
CA PHE A 113 18.87 -3.80 23.64
C PHE A 113 19.72 -4.25 24.83
N THR A 114 20.76 -5.05 24.56
CA THR A 114 21.68 -5.54 25.61
C THR A 114 22.48 -4.42 26.27
N ASN A 115 22.70 -3.30 25.56
CA ASN A 115 23.31 -2.08 26.09
C ASN A 115 22.75 -0.82 25.39
N PRO A 116 22.84 0.37 26.02
CA PRO A 116 22.35 1.62 25.41
C PRO A 116 23.07 1.97 24.10
N SER A 117 24.37 1.68 24.00
CA SER A 117 25.20 1.97 22.81
C SER A 117 24.65 1.30 21.55
N ALA A 118 24.18 0.05 21.64
CA ALA A 118 23.50 -0.65 20.55
C ALA A 118 22.19 0.04 20.16
N GLY A 119 21.38 0.48 21.13
CA GLY A 119 20.15 1.22 20.86
C GLY A 119 20.41 2.58 20.20
N ILE A 120 21.46 3.29 20.59
CA ILE A 120 21.92 4.56 20.01
C ILE A 120 22.35 4.36 18.55
N LEU A 121 23.13 3.30 18.27
CA LEU A 121 23.57 2.95 16.91
C LEU A 121 22.40 2.50 16.02
N MET A 122 21.45 1.75 16.57
CA MET A 122 20.23 1.34 15.86
C MET A 122 19.32 2.55 15.59
N ALA A 123 19.17 3.47 16.54
CA ALA A 123 18.48 4.73 16.32
C ALA A 123 19.11 5.53 15.17
N TRP A 124 20.44 5.67 15.12
CA TRP A 124 21.12 6.26 13.96
C TRP A 124 20.81 5.50 12.66
N GLN A 125 20.96 4.18 12.64
CA GLN A 125 20.78 3.35 11.44
C GLN A 125 19.33 3.37 10.89
N TYR A 126 18.32 3.70 11.71
CA TYR A 126 16.93 3.87 11.29
C TYR A 126 16.47 5.34 11.17
N THR A 127 17.36 6.32 11.38
CA THR A 127 17.04 7.75 11.20
C THR A 127 17.71 8.31 9.95
N GLY A 128 16.98 9.14 9.19
CA GLY A 128 17.54 9.83 8.02
C GLY A 128 17.25 9.11 6.71
N THR A 129 18.22 9.10 5.79
CA THR A 129 18.10 8.42 4.50
C THR A 129 19.00 7.17 4.45
N ASN A 130 18.61 6.19 3.63
CA ASN A 130 19.42 4.99 3.40
C ASN A 130 20.73 5.27 2.62
N GLU A 131 20.93 6.50 2.14
CA GLU A 131 22.11 6.94 1.40
C GLU A 131 23.15 7.48 2.38
N LYS A 132 24.22 6.71 2.65
CA LYS A 132 25.31 7.09 3.57
C LYS A 132 26.16 8.23 3.00
N SER A 133 25.61 9.44 3.06
CA SER A 133 26.23 10.70 2.66
C SER A 133 27.20 11.23 3.73
N GLY A 134 28.00 12.24 3.38
CA GLY A 134 28.87 12.94 4.35
C GLY A 134 28.09 13.54 5.53
N ALA A 135 26.87 14.04 5.28
CA ALA A 135 26.02 14.60 6.34
C ALA A 135 25.55 13.52 7.33
N GLU A 136 25.32 12.28 6.89
CA GLU A 136 24.97 11.17 7.79
C GLU A 136 26.19 10.65 8.59
N TRP A 137 27.42 10.86 8.11
CA TRP A 137 28.64 10.69 8.90
C TRP A 137 28.80 11.77 9.98
N ASP A 138 28.59 13.05 9.63
CA ASP A 138 28.58 14.15 10.60
C ASP A 138 27.48 13.96 11.66
N ARG A 139 26.36 13.33 11.28
CA ARG A 139 25.29 12.92 12.18
C ARG A 139 25.72 11.75 13.08
N LEU A 140 26.35 10.70 12.55
CA LEU A 140 26.89 9.59 13.36
C LEU A 140 27.84 10.11 14.44
N VAL A 141 28.70 11.08 14.11
CA VAL A 141 29.61 11.73 15.08
C VAL A 141 28.87 12.46 16.20
N GLN A 142 27.59 12.82 16.03
CA GLN A 142 26.75 13.35 17.12
C GLN A 142 26.20 12.21 18.01
N PHE A 143 25.75 11.09 17.43
CA PHE A 143 25.32 9.90 18.18
C PHE A 143 26.49 9.30 19.00
N LEU A 144 27.70 9.26 18.47
CA LEU A 144 28.91 8.79 19.16
C LEU A 144 29.39 9.72 20.30
N LYS A 145 28.79 10.91 20.45
CA LYS A 145 29.04 11.85 21.56
C LYS A 145 27.95 11.79 22.64
N ASP A 146 26.96 10.91 22.50
CA ASP A 146 25.92 10.73 23.50
C ASP A 146 26.54 10.24 24.83
N PRO A 147 26.15 10.80 25.99
CA PRO A 147 26.73 10.42 27.29
C PRO A 147 26.44 8.96 27.71
N LEU A 148 25.48 8.29 27.08
CA LEU A 148 25.19 6.87 27.29
C LEU A 148 25.99 5.96 26.34
N PHE A 149 26.60 6.49 25.29
CA PHE A 149 27.45 5.73 24.37
C PHE A 149 28.80 5.39 25.00
N ARG A 150 29.20 4.12 24.89
CA ARG A 150 30.46 3.58 25.42
C ARG A 150 31.19 2.81 24.33
N LEU A 151 32.51 2.99 24.26
CA LEU A 151 33.32 2.30 23.24
C LEU A 151 33.51 0.81 23.59
N GLU A 152 33.39 0.47 24.87
CA GLU A 152 33.52 -0.87 25.43
C GLU A 152 32.30 -1.77 25.16
N ASP A 153 31.21 -1.19 24.65
CA ASP A 153 29.95 -1.88 24.32
C ASP A 153 29.93 -2.48 22.88
N LEU A 154 31.02 -2.29 22.12
CA LEU A 154 31.22 -2.70 20.72
C LEU A 154 32.14 -3.92 20.56
#